data_AF-A0A8T7FTP1-F1
#
_entry.id   AF-A0A8T7FTP1-F1
#
_cell.length_a   1.000
_cell.length_b   1.000
_cell.length_c   1.000
_cell.angle_alpha   90.00
_cell.angle_beta   90.00
_cell.angle_gamma   90.00
#
_symmetry.space_group_name_H-M   'P 1'
#
loop_
_entity.id
_entity.type
_entity.pdbx_description
1 polymer ?
#
loop_
_entity_poly.entity_id
_entity_poly.type
_entity_poly.pdbx_seq_one_letter_code
_entity_poly.pdbx_strand_id
1 'polypeptide(L)'
;MRTIRKYLAVFSIFALLALTIATPALAFEGREGDVVVIEADEVIDDDLYVSANEFTLEGTVKGDLFVAGNVITINGTVEGDLFAGGNSVIINGTVMDDVRIGGAALKLGR
;
A
#
# COMPACT_ATOMS: atom_id res chain seq x y z
N MET A 1 0.40 51.61 15.16
CA MET A 1 0.90 50.97 13.92
C MET A 1 2.16 50.11 14.11
N ARG A 2 3.18 50.52 14.90
CA ARG A 2 4.41 49.72 15.12
C ARG A 2 4.20 48.37 15.83
N THR A 3 3.33 48.30 16.84
CA THR A 3 3.03 47.06 17.60
C THR A 3 2.26 46.04 16.77
N ILE A 4 1.24 46.48 16.01
CA ILE A 4 0.45 45.61 15.11
C ILE A 4 1.32 44.93 14.05
N ARG A 5 2.27 45.65 13.44
CA ARG A 5 3.21 45.06 12.47
C ARG A 5 4.12 43.98 13.09
N LYS A 6 4.49 44.12 14.37
CA LYS A 6 5.29 43.10 15.08
C LYS A 6 4.49 41.83 15.31
N TYR A 7 3.23 41.94 15.75
CA TYR A 7 2.37 40.77 15.93
C TYR A 7 2.06 40.06 14.62
N LEU A 8 1.81 40.80 13.53
CA LEU A 8 1.63 40.23 12.19
C LEU A 8 2.90 39.49 11.73
N ALA A 9 4.09 40.07 11.94
CA ALA A 9 5.34 39.41 11.59
C ALA A 9 5.58 38.12 12.40
N VAL A 10 5.31 38.14 13.71
CA VAL A 10 5.42 36.95 14.57
C VAL A 10 4.42 35.88 14.15
N PHE A 11 3.17 36.26 13.84
CA PHE A 11 2.16 35.33 13.34
C PHE A 11 2.57 34.71 11.99
N SER A 12 3.08 35.52 11.05
CA SER A 12 3.60 35.02 9.77
C SER A 12 4.76 34.05 9.94
N ILE A 13 5.67 34.30 10.87
CA ILE A 13 6.79 33.39 11.17
C ILE A 13 6.26 32.07 11.74
N PHE A 14 5.30 32.12 12.68
CA PHE A 14 4.68 30.91 13.23
C PHE A 14 3.91 30.11 12.18
N ALA A 15 3.17 30.78 11.30
CA ALA A 15 2.47 30.13 10.19
C ALA A 15 3.46 29.45 9.22
N LEU A 16 4.56 30.12 8.88
CA LEU A 16 5.62 29.54 8.05
C LEU A 16 6.31 28.36 8.72
N LEU A 17 6.50 28.40 10.04
CA LEU A 17 7.07 27.28 10.79
C LEU A 17 6.09 26.09 10.87
N ALA A 18 4.78 26.35 10.93
CA ALA A 18 3.77 25.30 10.91
C ALA A 18 3.73 24.55 9.55
N LEU A 19 4.10 25.21 8.46
CA LEU A 19 4.21 24.55 7.14
C LEU A 19 5.38 23.56 7.06
N THR A 20 6.43 23.70 7.89
CA THR A 20 7.59 22.80 7.85
C THR A 20 7.38 21.47 8.58
N ILE A 21 6.33 21.37 9.40
CA ILE A 21 5.96 20.15 10.13
C ILE A 21 4.87 19.33 9.42
N ALA A 22 4.42 19.77 8.24
CA ALA A 22 3.53 18.96 7.41
C ALA A 22 4.31 17.75 6.88
N THR A 23 3.94 16.55 7.33
CA THR A 23 4.46 15.31 6.75
C THR A 23 3.89 15.13 5.33
N PRO A 24 4.70 14.70 4.36
CA PRO A 24 4.16 14.36 3.05
C PRO A 24 3.13 13.23 3.21
N ALA A 25 1.95 13.42 2.63
CA ALA A 25 1.01 12.32 2.41
C ALA A 25 1.51 11.55 1.18
N LEU A 26 2.02 10.34 1.39
CA LEU A 26 2.25 9.42 0.28
C LEU A 26 0.88 8.89 -0.14
N ALA A 27 0.58 8.94 -1.43
CA ALA A 27 -0.69 8.45 -1.99
C ALA A 27 -0.64 6.95 -2.32
N PHE A 28 0.30 6.22 -1.72
CA PHE A 28 0.46 4.79 -1.91
C PHE A 28 1.21 4.18 -0.73
N GLU A 29 0.94 2.92 -0.43
CA GLU A 29 1.75 2.12 0.49
C GLU A 29 2.64 1.14 -0.30
N GLY A 30 3.95 1.23 -0.10
CA GLY A 30 4.95 0.41 -0.80
C GLY A 30 5.67 -0.57 0.12
N ARG A 31 5.80 -1.84 -0.28
CA ARG A 31 6.59 -2.85 0.42
C ARG A 31 7.61 -3.50 -0.53
N GLU A 32 8.84 -3.65 -0.07
CA GLU A 32 9.93 -4.27 -0.85
C GLU A 32 10.78 -5.19 0.03
N GLY A 33 11.26 -6.29 -0.54
CA GLY A 33 12.17 -7.21 0.15
C GLY A 33 12.37 -8.53 -0.60
N ASP A 34 13.15 -9.43 -0.03
CA ASP A 34 13.22 -10.82 -0.55
C ASP A 34 11.92 -11.58 -0.20
N VAL A 35 11.48 -11.46 1.04
CA VAL A 35 10.20 -12.03 1.54
C VAL A 35 9.37 -10.92 2.16
N VAL A 36 8.13 -10.76 1.71
CA VAL A 36 7.15 -9.82 2.27
C VAL A 36 5.89 -10.58 2.67
N VAL A 37 5.44 -10.37 3.90
CA VAL A 37 4.20 -10.93 4.43
C VAL A 37 3.34 -9.79 4.97
N ILE A 38 2.08 -9.76 4.59
CA ILE A 38 1.05 -8.94 5.24
C ILE A 38 0.31 -9.87 6.19
N GLU A 39 0.53 -9.67 7.48
CA GLU A 39 0.07 -10.59 8.54
C GLU A 39 -1.45 -10.60 8.66
N ALA A 40 -2.01 -11.66 9.25
CA ALA A 40 -3.46 -11.88 9.30
C ALA A 40 -4.24 -10.79 10.05
N ASP A 41 -3.61 -10.08 10.99
CA ASP A 41 -4.18 -8.96 11.75
C ASP A 41 -3.85 -7.59 11.13
N GLU A 42 -3.08 -7.54 10.05
CA GLU A 42 -2.73 -6.31 9.34
C GLU A 42 -3.83 -5.94 8.34
N VAL A 43 -4.22 -4.67 8.37
CA VAL A 43 -5.17 -4.07 7.44
C VAL A 43 -4.51 -2.87 6.78
N ILE A 44 -4.34 -2.95 5.46
CA ILE A 44 -3.88 -1.84 4.63
C ILE A 44 -5.11 -1.05 4.19
N ASP A 45 -5.24 0.18 4.69
CA ASP A 45 -6.41 1.07 4.47
C ASP A 45 -6.26 1.94 3.19
N ASP A 46 -5.49 1.45 2.21
CA ASP A 46 -5.14 2.11 0.96
C ASP A 46 -4.76 1.06 -0.12
N ASP A 47 -4.32 1.52 -1.29
CA ASP A 47 -3.71 0.69 -2.32
C ASP A 47 -2.30 0.21 -1.89
N LEU A 48 -2.00 -1.06 -2.17
CA LEU A 48 -0.74 -1.69 -1.81
C LEU A 48 0.10 -2.05 -3.04
N TYR A 49 1.35 -1.58 -3.06
CA TYR A 49 2.32 -1.88 -4.10
C TYR A 49 3.48 -2.69 -3.53
N VAL A 50 3.71 -3.88 -4.07
CA VAL A 50 4.72 -4.81 -3.57
C VAL A 50 5.65 -5.31 -4.67
N SER A 51 6.95 -5.26 -4.39
CA SER A 51 7.98 -5.95 -5.16
C SER A 51 8.76 -6.88 -4.22
N ALA A 52 8.57 -8.19 -4.35
CA ALA A 52 9.26 -9.16 -3.52
C ALA A 52 9.56 -10.47 -4.28
N ASN A 53 10.61 -11.20 -3.91
CA ASN A 53 10.83 -12.53 -4.49
C ASN A 53 9.71 -13.49 -4.04
N GLU A 54 9.36 -13.48 -2.75
CA GLU A 54 8.21 -14.19 -2.20
C GLU A 54 7.25 -13.22 -1.50
N PHE A 55 5.97 -13.27 -1.86
CA PHE A 55 4.92 -12.47 -1.24
C PHE A 55 3.79 -13.36 -0.71
N THR A 56 3.35 -13.09 0.52
CA THR A 56 2.15 -13.69 1.11
C THR A 56 1.22 -12.62 1.71
N LEU A 57 -0.04 -12.61 1.29
CA LEU A 57 -1.10 -11.83 1.92
C LEU A 57 -1.95 -12.76 2.80
N GLU A 58 -1.85 -12.62 4.12
CA GLU A 58 -2.76 -13.24 5.08
C GLU A 58 -3.85 -12.26 5.55
N GLY A 59 -3.51 -10.97 5.64
CA GLY A 59 -4.39 -9.88 6.10
C GLY A 59 -5.38 -9.34 5.06
N THR A 60 -5.70 -8.05 5.17
CA THR A 60 -6.65 -7.37 4.28
C THR A 60 -6.04 -6.15 3.62
N VAL A 61 -6.24 -6.00 2.31
CA VAL A 61 -6.00 -4.76 1.55
C VAL A 61 -7.36 -4.19 1.16
N LYS A 62 -7.67 -2.98 1.62
CA LYS A 62 -8.96 -2.33 1.31
C LYS A 62 -9.00 -1.66 -0.07
N GLY A 63 -7.84 -1.29 -0.61
CA GLY A 63 -7.70 -0.79 -1.97
C GLY A 63 -7.34 -1.89 -2.95
N ASP A 64 -6.62 -1.47 -4.00
CA ASP A 64 -6.06 -2.34 -5.02
C ASP A 64 -4.71 -2.93 -4.57
N LEU A 65 -4.41 -4.15 -5.01
CA LEU A 65 -3.12 -4.80 -4.79
C LEU A 65 -2.35 -4.95 -6.10
N PHE A 66 -1.21 -4.27 -6.20
CA PHE A 66 -0.23 -4.43 -7.25
C PHE A 66 0.98 -5.19 -6.71
N VAL A 67 1.21 -6.41 -7.18
CA VAL A 67 2.30 -7.25 -6.69
C VAL A 67 3.09 -7.87 -7.84
N ALA A 68 4.42 -7.76 -7.76
CA ALA A 68 5.36 -8.45 -8.63
C ALA A 68 6.33 -9.32 -7.83
N GLY A 69 6.55 -10.56 -8.26
CA GLY A 69 7.44 -11.49 -7.56
C GLY A 69 7.65 -12.85 -8.22
N ASN A 70 8.45 -13.73 -7.61
CA ASN A 70 8.63 -15.09 -8.10
C ASN A 70 7.46 -15.98 -7.67
N VAL A 71 7.13 -15.94 -6.37
CA VAL A 71 6.00 -16.67 -5.78
C VAL A 71 5.08 -15.70 -5.06
N ILE A 72 3.80 -15.69 -5.44
CA ILE A 72 2.77 -14.80 -4.89
C ILE A 72 1.64 -15.67 -4.34
N THR A 73 1.36 -15.54 -3.04
CA THR A 73 0.28 -16.27 -2.37
C THR A 73 -0.71 -15.28 -1.75
N ILE A 74 -1.98 -15.38 -2.14
CA ILE A 74 -3.08 -14.56 -1.64
C ILE A 74 -4.00 -15.47 -0.80
N ASN A 75 -3.87 -15.42 0.51
CA ASN A 75 -4.73 -16.15 1.47
C ASN A 75 -5.81 -15.25 2.08
N GLY A 76 -5.49 -13.96 2.23
CA GLY A 76 -6.36 -12.93 2.78
C GLY A 76 -7.33 -12.31 1.78
N THR A 77 -7.72 -11.06 2.04
CA THR A 77 -8.75 -10.35 1.24
C THR A 77 -8.14 -9.14 0.54
N VAL A 78 -8.50 -8.96 -0.73
CA VAL A 78 -8.33 -7.71 -1.49
C VAL A 78 -9.74 -7.19 -1.79
N GLU A 79 -10.09 -6.03 -1.25
CA GLU A 79 -11.43 -5.44 -1.45
C GLU A 79 -11.56 -4.73 -2.81
N GLY A 80 -10.45 -4.28 -3.40
CA GLY A 80 -10.39 -3.76 -4.78
C GLY A 80 -9.92 -4.78 -5.80
N ASP A 81 -9.11 -4.31 -6.75
CA ASP A 81 -8.53 -5.10 -7.84
C ASP A 81 -7.22 -5.79 -7.44
N LEU A 82 -6.95 -6.96 -8.01
CA LEU A 82 -5.65 -7.63 -7.91
C LEU A 82 -4.90 -7.61 -9.25
N PHE A 83 -3.71 -7.01 -9.26
CA PHE A 83 -2.74 -7.07 -10.34
C PHE A 83 -1.50 -7.85 -9.88
N ALA A 84 -1.34 -9.08 -10.38
CA ALA A 84 -0.23 -9.95 -9.98
C ALA A 84 0.67 -10.36 -11.15
N GLY A 85 1.98 -10.16 -11.02
CA GLY A 85 3.00 -10.58 -11.98
C GLY A 85 4.02 -11.51 -11.35
N GLY A 86 4.04 -12.79 -11.70
CA GLY A 86 5.07 -13.70 -11.17
C GLY A 86 5.14 -15.09 -11.77
N ASN A 87 6.17 -15.88 -11.40
CA ASN A 87 6.30 -17.24 -11.93
C ASN A 87 5.16 -18.14 -11.44
N SER A 88 4.82 -18.07 -10.15
CA SER A 88 3.70 -18.78 -9.56
C SER A 88 2.80 -17.83 -8.80
N VAL A 89 1.51 -17.81 -9.15
CA VAL A 89 0.48 -17.04 -8.46
C VAL A 89 -0.58 -18.01 -7.91
N ILE A 90 -0.81 -17.95 -6.60
CA ILE A 90 -1.75 -18.81 -5.87
C ILE A 90 -2.75 -17.90 -5.16
N ILE A 91 -4.05 -18.07 -5.47
CA ILE A 91 -5.12 -17.30 -4.84
C ILE A 91 -6.02 -18.27 -4.09
N ASN A 92 -5.90 -18.31 -2.77
CA ASN A 92 -6.78 -19.07 -1.89
C ASN A 92 -7.83 -18.18 -1.19
N GLY A 93 -7.54 -16.88 -1.09
CA GLY A 93 -8.39 -15.88 -0.48
C GLY A 93 -9.41 -15.28 -1.44
N THR A 94 -9.85 -14.07 -1.13
CA THR A 94 -10.94 -13.39 -1.85
C THR A 94 -10.44 -12.09 -2.49
N VAL A 95 -10.79 -11.88 -3.76
CA VAL A 95 -10.67 -10.59 -4.46
C VAL A 95 -12.08 -10.15 -4.81
N MET A 96 -12.46 -8.93 -4.41
CA MET A 96 -13.86 -8.51 -4.47
C MET A 96 -14.26 -7.79 -5.75
N ASP A 97 -13.28 -7.35 -6.54
CA ASP A 97 -13.51 -6.83 -7.89
C ASP A 97 -12.76 -7.68 -8.94
N ASP A 98 -11.85 -7.12 -9.73
CA ASP A 98 -11.22 -7.82 -10.84
C ASP A 98 -9.85 -8.42 -10.50
N VAL A 99 -9.46 -9.47 -11.24
CA VAL A 99 -8.16 -10.14 -11.13
C VAL A 99 -7.45 -10.13 -12.48
N ARG A 100 -6.25 -9.54 -12.53
CA ARG A 100 -5.36 -9.48 -13.71
C ARG A 100 -4.01 -10.10 -13.36
N ILE A 101 -3.68 -11.21 -14.03
CA ILE A 101 -2.50 -12.00 -13.70
C ILE A 101 -1.63 -12.24 -14.93
N GLY A 102 -0.33 -12.04 -14.78
CA GLY A 102 0.70 -12.50 -15.71
C GLY A 102 1.64 -13.47 -15.01
N GLY A 103 1.76 -14.71 -15.50
CA GLY A 103 2.65 -15.68 -14.88
C GLY A 103 2.77 -17.01 -15.60
N ALA A 104 3.74 -17.83 -15.18
CA ALA A 104 3.96 -19.15 -15.75
C ALA A 104 2.95 -20.19 -15.22
N ALA A 105 2.52 -20.05 -13.97
CA ALA A 105 1.52 -20.90 -13.34
C ALA A 105 0.55 -20.09 -12.48
N LEU A 106 -0.75 -20.33 -12.67
CA LEU A 106 -1.83 -19.82 -11.84
C LEU A 106 -2.56 -20.98 -11.18
N LYS A 107 -2.77 -20.88 -9.86
CA LYS A 107 -3.65 -21.76 -9.09
C LYS A 107 -4.72 -20.93 -8.38
N LEU A 108 -5.98 -21.28 -8.62
CA LEU A 108 -7.10 -20.80 -7.84
C LEU A 108 -7.47 -21.86 -6.80
N GLY A 109 -7.60 -21.42 -5.54
CA GLY A 109 -8.10 -22.19 -4.42
C GLY A 109 -9.56 -22.58 -4.62
N ARG A 110 -10.05 -23.50 -3.78
CA ARG A 110 -11.44 -23.95 -3.78
C ARG A 110 -12.21 -23.29 -2.66
#